data_AF-A0A2D6A9E0-F1
#
_entry.id   AF-A0A2D6A9E0-F1
#
_cell.length_a   1.000
_cell.length_b   1.000
_cell.length_c   1.000
_cell.angle_alpha   90.00
_cell.angle_beta   90.00
_cell.angle_gamma   90.00
#
_symmetry.space_group_name_H-M   'P 1'
#
loop_
_entity.id
_entity.type
_entity.pdbx_description
1 polymer ?
#
loop_
_entity_poly.entity_id
_entity_poly.type
_entity_poly.pdbx_seq_one_letter_code
_entity_poly.pdbx_strand_id
1 'polypeptide(L)' 'MTKRKATHEEQVEEIVLTLLHDNLPKAQRIKLMKELVHKGESLPDSALEEALRRLLERILF' A
#
# COMPACT_ATOMS: atom_id res chain seq x y z
N MET A 1 11.95 1.37 25.38
CA MET A 1 11.33 1.88 24.14
C MET A 1 10.46 0.79 23.54
N THR A 2 9.17 0.81 23.82
CA THR A 2 8.20 -0.15 23.25
C THR A 2 7.94 0.23 21.79
N LYS A 3 8.39 -0.61 20.84
CA LYS A 3 8.00 -0.50 19.43
C LYS A 3 6.49 -0.73 19.35
N ARG A 4 5.71 0.33 19.19
CA ARG A 4 4.27 0.23 18.92
C ARG A 4 4.12 -0.51 17.59
N LYS A 5 3.35 -1.60 17.56
CA LYS A 5 3.02 -2.27 16.29
C LYS A 5 2.10 -1.32 15.51
N ALA A 6 2.48 -1.02 14.27
CA ALA A 6 1.66 -0.23 13.36
C ALA A 6 0.33 -0.95 13.08
N THR A 7 -0.77 -0.21 12.96
CA THR A 7 -2.09 -0.75 12.59
C THR A 7 -2.07 -1.28 11.15
N HIS A 8 -3.08 -2.07 10.77
CA HIS A 8 -3.18 -2.56 9.39
C HIS A 8 -3.33 -1.41 8.38
N GLU A 9 -4.03 -0.34 8.77
CA GLU A 9 -4.20 0.86 7.95
C GLU A 9 -2.87 1.60 7.77
N GLU A 10 -2.09 1.79 8.84
CA GLU A 10 -0.77 2.41 8.77
C GLU A 10 0.19 1.62 7.86
N GLN A 11 0.15 0.28 7.94
CA GLN A 11 0.97 -0.57 7.09
C GLN A 11 0.56 -0.50 5.61
N VAL A 12 -0.74 -0.39 5.32
CA VAL A 12 -1.23 -0.23 3.94
C VAL A 12 -0.84 1.14 3.40
N GLU A 13 -0.97 2.20 4.19
CA GLU A 13 -0.54 3.55 3.81
C GLU A 13 0.96 3.59 3.50
N GLU A 14 1.80 2.97 4.32
CA GLU A 14 3.25 2.87 4.05
C GLU A 14 3.56 2.14 2.72
N ILE A 15 2.83 1.06 2.43
CA ILE A 15 2.98 0.31 1.16
C ILE A 15 2.56 1.17 -0.02
N VAL A 16 1.42 1.87 0.08
CA VAL A 16 0.93 2.77 -0.97
C VAL A 16 1.93 3.89 -1.22
N LEU A 17 2.39 4.59 -0.18
CA LEU A 17 3.41 5.63 -0.30
C LEU A 17 4.70 5.13 -0.95
N THR A 18 5.13 3.92 -0.59
CA THR A 18 6.31 3.30 -1.20
C THR A 18 6.07 3.00 -2.67
N LEU A 19 4.91 2.43 -3.02
CA LEU A 19 4.52 2.14 -4.41
C LEU A 19 4.41 3.40 -5.28
N LEU A 20 4.10 4.56 -4.68
CA LEU A 20 4.08 5.84 -5.37
C LEU A 20 5.49 6.36 -5.72
N HIS A 21 6.60 5.78 -5.25
CA HIS A 21 7.94 6.22 -5.66
C HIS A 21 8.33 5.70 -7.07
N ASP A 22 8.82 6.60 -7.94
CA ASP A 22 9.08 6.30 -9.37
C ASP A 22 10.20 5.27 -9.63
N ASN A 23 11.13 5.10 -8.68
CA ASN A 23 12.35 4.32 -8.89
C ASN A 23 12.33 2.91 -8.27
N LEU A 24 11.16 2.33 -8.02
CA LEU A 24 11.08 0.95 -7.56
C LEU A 24 11.43 -0.06 -8.67
N PRO A 25 12.39 -0.98 -8.44
CA PRO A 25 12.60 -2.12 -9.32
C PRO A 25 11.33 -2.95 -9.50
N LYS A 26 11.11 -3.50 -10.70
CA LYS A 26 9.92 -4.31 -11.02
C LYS A 26 9.63 -5.40 -9.98
N ALA A 27 10.66 -6.11 -9.53
CA ALA A 27 10.53 -7.16 -8.52
C ALA A 27 10.02 -6.63 -7.16
N GLN A 28 10.49 -5.46 -6.73
CA GLN A 28 10.04 -4.83 -5.49
C GLN A 28 8.61 -4.31 -5.63
N ARG A 29 8.25 -3.72 -6.77
CA ARG A 29 6.88 -3.28 -7.06
C ARG A 29 5.89 -4.43 -6.98
N ILE A 30 6.19 -5.57 -7.61
CA ILE A 30 5.35 -6.78 -7.53
C ILE A 30 5.23 -7.28 -6.09
N LYS A 31 6.32 -7.28 -5.33
CA LYS A 31 6.30 -7.69 -3.92
C LYS A 31 5.36 -6.82 -3.09
N LEU A 32 5.50 -5.50 -3.20
CA LEU A 32 4.67 -4.54 -2.48
C LEU A 32 3.19 -4.63 -2.89
N MET A 33 2.89 -4.85 -4.17
CA MET A 33 1.51 -5.07 -4.62
C MET A 33 0.90 -6.34 -4.01
N LYS A 34 1.65 -7.45 -3.92
CA LYS A 34 1.18 -8.66 -3.26
C LYS A 34 0.92 -8.43 -1.77
N GLU A 35 1.80 -7.66 -1.13
CA GLU A 35 1.67 -7.32 0.28
C GLU A 35 0.45 -6.41 0.55
N LEU A 36 0.19 -5.46 -0.35
CA LEU A 36 -1.02 -4.63 -0.33
C LEU A 36 -2.29 -5.48 -0.40
N VAL A 37 -2.36 -6.43 -1.34
CA VAL A 37 -3.51 -7.34 -1.47
C VAL A 37 -3.71 -8.14 -0.18
N HIS A 38 -2.64 -8.76 0.33
CA HIS A 38 -2.74 -9.60 1.52
C HIS A 38 -3.16 -8.82 2.77
N LYS A 39 -2.64 -7.61 2.98
CA LYS A 39 -3.02 -6.76 4.13
C LYS A 39 -4.40 -6.13 3.94
N GLY A 40 -4.77 -5.82 2.70
CA GLY A 40 -6.07 -5.28 2.32
C GLY A 40 -7.24 -6.23 2.60
N GLU A 41 -7.03 -7.55 2.59
CA GLU A 41 -8.05 -8.55 2.98
C GLU A 41 -8.60 -8.34 4.40
N SER A 42 -7.84 -7.66 5.27
CA SER A 42 -8.23 -7.39 6.66
C SER A 42 -8.78 -5.98 6.88
N LEU A 43 -8.89 -5.16 5.83
CA LEU A 43 -9.39 -3.80 5.90
C LEU A 43 -10.85 -3.71 5.42
N PRO A 44 -11.60 -2.68 5.86
CA PRO A 44 -12.87 -2.35 5.24
C PRO A 44 -12.70 -2.01 3.75
N ASP A 45 -13.66 -2.39 2.92
CA ASP A 45 -13.65 -2.16 1.47
C ASP A 45 -13.35 -0.70 1.11
N SER A 46 -13.94 0.26 1.84
CA SER A 46 -13.73 1.69 1.60
C SER A 46 -12.29 2.16 1.81
N ALA A 47 -11.56 1.55 2.75
CA ALA A 47 -10.15 1.88 3.00
C ALA A 47 -9.26 1.32 1.87
N LEU A 48 -9.56 0.11 1.40
CA LEU A 48 -8.86 -0.51 0.28
C LEU A 48 -9.14 0.22 -1.04
N GLU A 49 -10.39 0.62 -1.29
CA GLU A 49 -10.78 1.40 -2.47
C GLU A 49 -10.05 2.74 -2.55
N GLU A 50 -9.93 3.46 -1.43
CA GLU A 50 -9.20 4.73 -1.38
C GLU A 50 -7.69 4.54 -1.64
N ALA A 51 -7.09 3.50 -1.06
CA ALA A 51 -5.70 3.14 -1.34
C ALA A 51 -5.45 2.82 -2.83
N LEU A 52 -6.37 2.08 -3.45
CA LEU A 52 -6.32 1.75 -4.87
C LEU A 52 -6.52 2.98 -5.76
N ARG A 53 -7.45 3.88 -5.40
CA ARG A 53 -7.68 5.15 -6.12
C ARG A 53 -6.38 5.95 -6.20
N ARG A 54 -5.69 6.15 -5.09
CA ARG A 54 -4.42 6.90 -5.03
C ARG A 54 -3.33 6.29 -5.93
N LEU A 55 -3.25 4.96 -5.98
CA LEU A 55 -2.30 4.27 -6.88
C LEU A 55 -2.67 4.44 -8.36
N LEU A 56 -3.96 4.41 -8.70
CA LEU A 56 -4.42 4.60 -10.07
C LEU A 56 -4.24 6.05 -10.54
N GLU A 57 -4.48 7.04 -9.68
CA GLU A 57 -4.26 8.46 -9.98
C GLU A 57 -2.80 8.71 -10.41
N ARG A 58 -1.82 8.08 -9.76
CA ARG A 58 -0.39 8.13 -10.12
C ARG A 58 -0.06 7.57 -11.50
N ILE A 59 -0.83 6.59 -11.98
CA ILE A 59 -0.59 5.95 -13.28
C ILE A 59 -1.25 6.78 -14.39
N LEU A 60 -2.36 7.43 -14.09
CA LEU A 60 -3.17 8.18 -15.05
C LEU A 60 -2.75 9.65 -15.19
N PHE A 61 -2.01 10.21 -14.22
CA PHE A 61 -1.53 11.59 -14.19
C PHE A 61 -0.03 11.67 -13.87
#